data_AF-A0A956LXC0-F1
#
_entry.id   AF-A0A956LXC0-F1
#
_cell.length_a   1.000
_cell.length_b   1.000
_cell.length_c   1.000
_cell.angle_alpha   90.00
_cell.angle_beta   90.00
_cell.angle_gamma   90.00
#
_symmetry.space_group_name_H-M   'P 1'
#
loop_
_entity.id
_entity.type
_entity.pdbx_description
1 polymer ?
#
loop_
_entity_poly.entity_id
_entity_poly.type
_entity_poly.pdbx_seq_one_letter_code
_entity_poly.pdbx_strand_id
1 'polypeptide(L)'
;MTAREHYLELPTSDRDLRPTYLFMMKCLLYSRMETGLVSNKDYYDEDVNVYIAHLLNSFIQPEFIERARPYLSKYDTEVFHRLSDSRDARLKYMLYKTNADFLLVSLGIFDNPDLHLADGLPSPPATPERLHLRPSEEAHIGRGRTYYRFAYSYSQQLHGRNQAVSEVLEKLSQGFDKYLRILAHMRGEYLDLLRRLSRGEIYHLERVVNESQREQDVRSKQDRLLDLYLEWKQAPLDGELRNRMQQLVTEIREMDPEFRFDVPGL
;
A
#
# COMPACT_ATOMS: atom_id res chain seq x y z
N MET A 1 -22.31 -10.38 -25.02
CA MET A 1 -21.29 -10.11 -23.98
C MET A 1 -21.24 -8.60 -23.80
N THR A 2 -21.65 -8.11 -22.64
CA THR A 2 -21.99 -6.69 -22.40
C THR A 2 -20.79 -5.94 -21.81
N ALA A 3 -20.70 -4.64 -22.11
CA ALA A 3 -19.61 -3.69 -21.83
C ALA A 3 -19.13 -3.53 -20.36
N ARG A 4 -19.57 -4.41 -19.46
CA ARG A 4 -19.30 -4.40 -18.01
C ARG A 4 -18.08 -5.23 -17.61
N GLU A 5 -17.46 -5.96 -18.55
CA GLU A 5 -16.31 -6.84 -18.32
C GLU A 5 -14.93 -6.12 -18.41
N HIS A 6 -14.89 -4.81 -18.66
CA HIS A 6 -13.66 -4.11 -19.08
C HIS A 6 -12.89 -3.33 -17.99
N TYR A 7 -13.27 -3.41 -16.72
CA TYR A 7 -12.79 -2.48 -15.69
C TYR A 7 -11.69 -2.98 -14.72
N LEU A 8 -11.22 -4.23 -14.79
CA LEU A 8 -10.42 -4.78 -13.70
C LEU A 8 -9.25 -5.67 -14.17
N GLU A 9 -8.01 -5.20 -13.98
CA GLU A 9 -6.87 -6.02 -13.50
C GLU A 9 -6.99 -6.22 -11.96
N LEU A 10 -8.22 -6.36 -11.47
CA LEU A 10 -8.58 -6.73 -10.11
C LEU A 10 -9.46 -8.00 -10.23
N PRO A 11 -9.50 -8.88 -9.21
CA PRO A 11 -10.17 -10.17 -9.33
C PRO A 11 -11.63 -9.99 -9.77
N THR A 12 -12.01 -10.83 -10.72
CA THR A 12 -13.29 -10.87 -11.42
C THR A 12 -14.50 -10.63 -10.52
N SER A 13 -15.41 -9.83 -11.06
CA SER A 13 -16.81 -9.66 -10.68
C SER A 13 -17.47 -10.99 -10.33
N ASP A 14 -17.63 -11.26 -9.03
CA ASP A 14 -18.84 -11.93 -8.61
C ASP A 14 -19.98 -10.92 -8.73
N ARG A 15 -21.13 -11.33 -9.26
CA ARG A 15 -22.29 -10.44 -9.44
C ARG A 15 -22.87 -9.94 -8.12
N ASP A 16 -22.37 -10.48 -7.01
CA ASP A 16 -22.53 -9.97 -5.67
C ASP A 16 -21.57 -8.80 -5.44
N LEU A 17 -22.02 -7.59 -5.77
CA LEU A 17 -21.35 -6.37 -5.34
C LEU A 17 -21.15 -6.46 -3.83
N ARG A 18 -19.89 -6.61 -3.40
CA ARG A 18 -19.54 -6.73 -1.98
C ARG A 18 -20.17 -5.56 -1.23
N PRO A 19 -20.87 -5.79 -0.10
CA PRO A 19 -21.51 -4.74 0.68
C PRO A 19 -20.59 -3.55 0.95
N THR A 20 -19.30 -3.83 1.11
CA THR A 20 -18.23 -2.86 1.33
C THR A 20 -17.99 -1.92 0.14
N TYR A 21 -18.04 -2.41 -1.09
CA TYR A 21 -17.93 -1.54 -2.28
C TYR A 21 -19.10 -0.57 -2.36
N LEU A 22 -20.33 -1.08 -2.16
CA LEU A 22 -21.54 -0.25 -2.16
C LEU A 22 -21.50 0.80 -1.04
N PHE A 23 -21.01 0.42 0.13
CA PHE A 23 -20.79 1.33 1.24
C PHE A 23 -19.78 2.43 0.84
N MET A 24 -18.59 2.08 0.36
CA MET A 24 -17.57 3.05 -0.06
C MET A 24 -18.09 4.00 -1.15
N MET A 25 -18.83 3.47 -2.12
CA MET A 25 -19.45 4.28 -3.16
C MET A 25 -20.46 5.29 -2.59
N LYS A 26 -21.33 4.85 -1.68
CA LYS A 26 -22.29 5.75 -1.01
C LYS A 26 -21.59 6.85 -0.23
N CYS A 27 -20.61 6.49 0.60
CA CYS A 27 -19.84 7.45 1.39
C CYS A 27 -19.14 8.48 0.48
N LEU A 28 -18.56 8.03 -0.63
CA LEU A 28 -17.91 8.91 -1.60
C LEU A 28 -18.92 9.89 -2.21
N LEU A 29 -20.07 9.40 -2.69
CA LEU A 29 -21.09 10.24 -3.33
C LEU A 29 -21.71 11.25 -2.37
N TYR A 30 -22.00 10.86 -1.13
CA TYR A 30 -22.50 11.80 -0.12
C TYR A 30 -21.46 12.87 0.21
N SER A 31 -20.20 12.48 0.40
CA SER A 31 -19.11 13.43 0.66
C SER A 31 -18.95 14.45 -0.48
N ARG A 32 -19.19 14.03 -1.73
CA ARG A 32 -19.20 14.94 -2.89
C ARG A 32 -20.35 15.96 -2.83
N MET A 33 -21.54 15.51 -2.45
CA MET A 33 -22.69 16.41 -2.31
C MET A 33 -22.45 17.45 -1.23
N GLU A 34 -21.95 17.03 -0.08
CA GLU A 34 -21.75 17.89 1.09
C GLU A 34 -20.56 18.86 0.93
N THR A 35 -19.51 18.46 0.20
CA THR A 35 -18.41 19.37 -0.17
C THR A 35 -18.74 20.32 -1.33
N GLY A 36 -19.93 20.22 -1.94
CA GLY A 36 -20.31 21.00 -3.12
C GLY A 36 -19.61 20.60 -4.42
N LEU A 37 -18.89 19.47 -4.40
CA LEU A 37 -18.13 18.88 -5.51
C LEU A 37 -18.94 17.77 -6.21
N VAL A 38 -20.18 18.08 -6.57
CA VAL A 38 -21.13 17.14 -7.20
C VAL A 38 -20.53 16.54 -8.49
N SER A 39 -20.79 15.26 -8.74
CA SER A 39 -20.36 14.56 -9.96
C SER A 39 -20.83 15.29 -11.21
N ASN A 40 -19.97 15.32 -12.24
CA ASN A 40 -20.24 15.94 -13.55
C ASN A 40 -20.59 17.43 -13.53
N LYS A 41 -20.39 18.14 -12.41
CA LYS A 41 -20.69 19.57 -12.33
C LYS A 41 -19.77 20.40 -13.23
N ASP A 42 -18.46 20.13 -13.18
CA ASP A 42 -17.44 20.86 -13.93
C ASP A 42 -16.96 20.09 -15.17
N TYR A 43 -16.90 18.75 -15.08
CA TYR A 43 -16.53 17.82 -16.16
C TYR A 43 -17.00 16.40 -15.80
N TYR A 44 -17.21 15.55 -16.81
CA TYR A 44 -17.66 14.16 -16.61
C TYR A 44 -16.64 13.32 -15.84
N ASP A 45 -16.97 12.95 -14.60
CA ASP A 45 -16.04 12.31 -13.64
C ASP A 45 -16.64 11.16 -12.82
N GLU A 46 -17.77 10.59 -13.27
CA GLU A 46 -18.38 9.41 -12.68
C GLU A 46 -17.47 8.18 -12.67
N ASP A 47 -16.68 8.01 -13.74
CA ASP A 47 -15.68 6.95 -13.86
C ASP A 47 -14.60 7.05 -12.79
N VAL A 48 -14.23 8.27 -12.39
CA VAL A 48 -13.31 8.50 -11.27
C VAL A 48 -13.93 8.05 -9.95
N ASN A 49 -15.22 8.25 -9.74
CA ASN A 49 -15.90 7.76 -8.53
C ASN A 49 -15.87 6.22 -8.47
N VAL A 50 -16.17 5.56 -9.60
CA VAL A 50 -16.09 4.09 -9.73
C VAL A 50 -14.69 3.60 -9.41
N TYR A 51 -13.68 4.25 -9.98
CA TYR A 51 -12.28 3.92 -9.73
C TYR A 51 -11.90 4.07 -8.26
N ILE A 52 -12.21 5.21 -7.63
CA ILE A 52 -11.88 5.48 -6.22
C ILE A 52 -12.60 4.49 -5.31
N ALA A 53 -13.88 4.19 -5.53
CA ALA A 53 -14.61 3.22 -4.71
C ALA A 53 -14.02 1.81 -4.83
N HIS A 54 -13.61 1.39 -6.04
CA HIS A 54 -12.88 0.14 -6.23
C HIS A 54 -11.52 0.15 -5.56
N LEU A 55 -10.80 1.27 -5.62
CA LEU A 55 -9.51 1.42 -4.97
C LEU A 55 -9.64 1.26 -3.46
N LEU A 56 -10.55 2.02 -2.82
CA LEU A 56 -10.84 1.93 -1.40
C LEU A 56 -11.23 0.51 -0.98
N ASN A 57 -12.09 -0.14 -1.77
CA ASN A 57 -12.47 -1.54 -1.52
C ASN A 57 -11.30 -2.53 -1.70
N SER A 58 -10.32 -2.21 -2.53
CA SER A 58 -9.12 -3.03 -2.74
C SER A 58 -8.17 -2.94 -1.54
N PHE A 59 -8.06 -1.77 -0.90
CA PHE A 59 -7.26 -1.60 0.32
C PHE A 59 -7.74 -2.41 1.54
N ILE A 60 -8.96 -2.95 1.48
CA ILE A 60 -9.51 -3.82 2.54
C ILE A 60 -8.98 -5.26 2.39
N GLN A 61 -8.47 -5.62 1.21
CA GLN A 61 -7.96 -6.95 0.90
C GLN A 61 -6.44 -7.01 1.10
N PRO A 62 -5.93 -7.85 2.01
CA PRO A 62 -4.49 -8.02 2.20
C PRO A 62 -3.74 -8.40 0.91
N GLU A 63 -4.36 -9.21 0.05
CA GLU A 63 -3.77 -9.69 -1.21
C GLU A 63 -3.53 -8.57 -2.22
N PHE A 64 -4.23 -7.44 -2.10
CA PHE A 64 -3.96 -6.26 -2.90
C PHE A 64 -2.67 -5.59 -2.46
N ILE A 65 -2.46 -5.46 -1.15
CA ILE A 65 -1.27 -4.82 -0.57
C ILE A 65 -0.02 -5.66 -0.89
N GLU A 66 -0.10 -6.97 -0.74
CA GLU A 66 1.01 -7.88 -1.08
C GLU A 66 1.43 -7.77 -2.56
N ARG A 67 0.45 -7.72 -3.47
CA ARG A 67 0.74 -7.55 -4.91
C ARG A 67 1.27 -6.15 -5.26
N ALA A 68 0.90 -5.13 -4.50
CA ALA A 68 1.36 -3.76 -4.69
C ALA A 68 2.79 -3.55 -4.17
N ARG A 69 3.20 -4.29 -3.13
CA ARG A 69 4.48 -4.13 -2.42
C ARG A 69 5.72 -3.98 -3.33
N PRO A 70 5.92 -4.78 -4.39
CA PRO A 70 7.10 -4.66 -5.26
C PRO A 70 7.20 -3.32 -5.99
N TYR A 71 6.06 -2.65 -6.20
CA TYR A 71 5.97 -1.39 -6.93
C TYR A 71 6.04 -0.18 -6.00
N LEU A 72 5.84 -0.36 -4.69
CA LEU A 72 5.92 0.72 -3.71
C LEU A 72 7.38 1.15 -3.49
N SER A 73 7.56 2.46 -3.37
CA SER A 73 8.86 3.08 -3.14
C SER A 73 8.72 4.18 -2.11
N LYS A 74 9.68 4.26 -1.19
CA LYS A 74 9.61 5.20 -0.08
C LYS A 74 9.89 6.62 -0.56
N TYR A 75 10.90 6.75 -1.39
CA TYR A 75 11.36 8.02 -1.94
C TYR A 75 11.20 8.09 -3.45
N ASP A 76 10.95 9.29 -3.96
CA ASP A 76 10.90 9.56 -5.41
C ASP A 76 12.20 9.17 -6.09
N THR A 77 13.33 9.33 -5.40
CA THR A 77 14.64 8.92 -5.88
C THR A 77 14.73 7.42 -6.16
N GLU A 78 14.10 6.58 -5.34
CA GLU A 78 14.02 5.14 -5.57
C GLU A 78 13.17 4.82 -6.80
N VAL A 79 12.02 5.50 -6.94
CA VAL A 79 11.16 5.39 -8.13
C VAL A 79 11.97 5.73 -9.38
N PHE A 80 12.63 6.88 -9.40
CA PHE A 80 13.41 7.32 -10.55
C PHE A 80 14.61 6.42 -10.82
N HIS A 81 15.31 5.96 -9.78
CA HIS A 81 16.43 5.04 -9.93
C HIS A 81 15.98 3.70 -10.53
N ARG A 82 14.92 3.08 -9.98
CA ARG A 82 14.35 1.83 -10.52
C ARG A 82 13.89 1.97 -11.98
N LEU A 83 13.45 3.16 -12.38
CA LEU A 83 12.94 3.41 -13.73
C LEU A 83 13.97 3.95 -14.72
N SER A 84 15.12 4.43 -14.26
CA SER A 84 16.16 5.06 -15.08
C SER A 84 16.71 4.12 -16.16
N ASP A 85 16.92 2.84 -15.80
CA ASP A 85 17.45 1.82 -16.71
C ASP A 85 16.35 1.01 -17.41
N SER A 86 15.09 1.14 -16.98
CA SER A 86 14.00 0.35 -17.55
C SER A 86 13.45 0.98 -18.84
N ARG A 87 13.31 0.17 -19.88
CA ARG A 87 12.61 0.52 -21.13
C ARG A 87 11.17 0.03 -21.16
N ASP A 88 10.73 -0.70 -20.13
CA ASP A 88 9.40 -1.28 -20.09
C ASP A 88 8.34 -0.24 -19.67
N ALA A 89 7.49 0.15 -20.62
CA ALA A 89 6.38 1.07 -20.39
C ALA A 89 5.35 0.48 -19.41
N ARG A 90 5.19 -0.85 -19.35
CA ARG A 90 4.24 -1.51 -18.45
C ARG A 90 4.71 -1.40 -17.01
N LEU A 91 6.00 -1.68 -16.77
CA LEU A 91 6.61 -1.50 -15.45
C LEU A 91 6.49 -0.05 -14.97
N LYS A 92 6.79 0.92 -15.85
CA LYS A 92 6.66 2.35 -15.54
C LYS A 92 5.24 2.74 -15.18
N TYR A 93 4.27 2.29 -15.98
CA TYR A 93 2.85 2.48 -15.71
C TYR A 93 2.46 1.93 -14.33
N MET A 94 2.78 0.66 -14.06
CA MET A 94 2.44 0.02 -12.79
C MET A 94 3.06 0.75 -11.61
N LEU A 95 4.35 1.11 -11.71
CA LEU A 95 5.06 1.75 -10.62
C LEU A 95 4.49 3.14 -10.30
N TYR A 96 4.28 3.99 -11.31
CA TYR A 96 3.67 5.31 -11.07
C TYR A 96 2.23 5.23 -10.60
N LYS A 97 1.41 4.35 -11.20
CA LYS A 97 0.01 4.17 -10.81
C LYS A 97 -0.10 3.69 -9.37
N THR A 98 0.63 2.62 -9.01
CA THR A 98 0.55 2.06 -7.66
C THR A 98 1.01 3.08 -6.61
N ASN A 99 2.10 3.81 -6.84
CA ASN A 99 2.51 4.86 -5.90
C ASN A 99 1.51 6.02 -5.82
N ALA A 100 0.86 6.41 -6.92
CA ALA A 100 -0.17 7.45 -6.93
C ALA A 100 -1.45 7.01 -6.19
N ASP A 101 -1.91 5.79 -6.43
CA ASP A 101 -3.07 5.18 -5.80
C ASP A 101 -2.90 5.13 -4.27
N PHE A 102 -1.73 4.67 -3.82
CA PHE A 102 -1.35 4.67 -2.42
C PHE A 102 -1.33 6.11 -1.89
N LEU A 103 -0.60 7.02 -2.53
CA LEU A 103 -0.50 8.41 -2.08
C LEU A 103 -1.87 9.10 -1.91
N LEU A 104 -2.79 8.88 -2.87
CA LEU A 104 -4.17 9.39 -2.81
C LEU A 104 -4.91 8.89 -1.56
N VAL A 105 -4.82 7.59 -1.26
CA VAL A 105 -5.49 7.00 -0.11
C VAL A 105 -4.83 7.40 1.21
N SER A 106 -3.50 7.47 1.29
CA SER A 106 -2.81 7.92 2.52
C SER A 106 -3.17 9.35 2.90
N LEU A 107 -3.16 10.25 1.92
CA LEU A 107 -3.47 11.66 2.15
C LEU A 107 -4.97 11.83 2.42
N GLY A 108 -5.82 11.28 1.55
CA GLY A 108 -7.27 11.47 1.61
C GLY A 108 -7.93 10.79 2.81
N ILE A 109 -7.54 9.57 3.15
CA ILE A 109 -8.22 8.77 4.18
C ILE A 109 -7.53 8.82 5.54
N PHE A 110 -6.22 9.01 5.57
CA PHE A 110 -5.47 8.84 6.83
C PHE A 110 -4.70 10.07 7.29
N ASP A 111 -4.67 11.15 6.51
CA ASP A 111 -3.93 12.38 6.85
C ASP A 111 -2.43 12.15 7.08
N ASN A 112 -1.90 11.02 6.62
CA ASN A 112 -0.55 10.60 6.94
C ASN A 112 0.12 10.08 5.66
N PRO A 113 0.87 10.94 4.96
CA PRO A 113 1.60 10.54 3.75
C PRO A 113 2.63 9.44 4.01
N ASP A 114 3.05 9.25 5.27
CA ASP A 114 4.05 8.26 5.66
C ASP A 114 3.46 6.86 5.92
N LEU A 115 2.13 6.67 5.91
CA LEU A 115 1.51 5.37 6.25
C LEU A 115 1.86 4.24 5.29
N HIS A 116 2.04 4.55 4.00
CA HIS A 116 2.49 3.55 3.02
C HIS A 116 3.98 3.25 3.10
N LEU A 117 4.69 3.95 3.98
CA LEU A 117 6.13 3.84 4.23
C LEU A 117 6.44 3.05 5.51
N ALA A 118 5.42 2.64 6.26
CA ALA A 118 5.53 1.95 7.54
C ALA A 118 5.80 0.45 7.35
N ASP A 119 6.96 0.11 6.80
CA ASP A 119 7.53 -1.24 6.86
C ASP A 119 8.12 -1.42 8.27
N GLY A 120 7.29 -1.82 9.24
CA GLY A 120 7.67 -2.36 10.55
C GLY A 120 8.52 -1.50 11.51
N LEU A 121 8.88 -0.27 11.14
CA LEU A 121 9.69 0.61 11.97
C LEU A 121 8.78 1.62 12.68
N PRO A 122 8.84 1.72 14.03
CA PRO A 122 8.09 2.73 14.76
C PRO A 122 8.45 4.11 14.20
N SER A 123 7.44 4.89 13.84
CA SER A 123 7.63 6.29 13.45
C SER A 123 8.45 6.97 14.56
N PRO A 124 9.71 7.39 14.31
CA PRO A 124 10.51 7.98 15.37
C PRO A 124 9.80 9.25 15.86
N PRO A 125 9.85 9.54 17.17
CA PRO A 125 9.20 10.73 17.72
C PRO A 125 9.65 11.97 16.93
N ALA A 126 8.68 12.75 16.48
CA ALA A 126 8.89 13.92 15.63
C ALA A 126 9.83 14.91 16.33
N THR A 127 11.12 14.81 16.02
CA THR A 127 12.12 15.78 16.46
C THR A 127 11.88 17.06 15.67
N PRO A 128 11.90 18.26 16.29
CA PRO A 128 11.61 19.53 15.61
C PRO A 128 12.47 19.79 14.36
N GLU A 129 13.70 19.25 14.33
CA GLU A 129 14.60 19.33 13.18
C GLU A 129 14.14 18.47 11.97
N ARG A 130 13.45 17.35 12.19
CA ARG A 130 12.94 16.48 11.11
C ARG A 130 11.62 16.97 10.52
N LEU A 131 10.85 17.78 11.25
CA LEU A 131 9.63 18.42 10.73
C LEU A 131 9.93 19.38 9.57
N HIS A 132 11.11 20.02 9.58
CA HIS A 132 11.54 20.95 8.52
C HIS A 132 12.00 20.23 7.23
N LEU A 133 12.30 18.93 7.33
CA LEU A 133 12.68 18.06 6.20
C LEU A 133 11.49 17.30 5.62
N ARG A 134 10.30 17.39 6.24
CA ARG A 134 9.10 16.77 5.70
C ARG A 134 8.61 17.56 4.49
N PRO A 135 8.30 16.90 3.36
CA PRO A 135 7.65 17.58 2.26
C PRO A 135 6.36 18.24 2.74
N SER A 136 6.12 19.48 2.32
CA SER A 136 4.86 20.17 2.57
C SER A 136 3.68 19.35 2.02
N GLU A 137 2.48 19.55 2.57
CA GLU A 137 1.24 18.98 2.01
C GLU A 137 1.13 19.28 0.50
N GLU A 138 1.50 20.50 0.09
CA GLU A 138 1.57 20.92 -1.32
C GLU A 138 2.56 20.08 -2.14
N ALA A 139 3.67 19.63 -1.55
CA ALA A 139 4.65 18.79 -2.22
C ALA A 139 4.11 17.37 -2.42
N HIS A 140 3.37 16.83 -1.44
CA HIS A 140 2.69 15.53 -1.58
C HIS A 140 1.55 15.59 -2.61
N ILE A 141 0.79 16.69 -2.64
CA ILE A 141 -0.21 16.95 -3.68
C ILE A 141 0.45 17.00 -5.07
N GLY A 142 1.53 17.78 -5.21
CA GLY A 142 2.29 17.88 -6.45
C GLY A 142 2.86 16.54 -6.92
N ARG A 143 3.35 15.73 -5.98
CA ARG A 143 3.84 14.36 -6.24
C ARG A 143 2.71 13.46 -6.75
N GLY A 144 1.55 13.46 -6.11
CA GLY A 144 0.39 12.66 -6.53
C GLY A 144 -0.11 13.03 -7.94
N ARG A 145 -0.25 14.33 -8.22
CA ARG A 145 -0.58 14.84 -9.55
C ARG A 145 0.43 14.35 -10.60
N THR A 146 1.72 14.46 -10.28
CA THR A 146 2.82 14.09 -11.18
C THR A 146 2.83 12.58 -11.47
N TYR A 147 2.66 11.76 -10.44
CA TYR A 147 2.62 10.31 -10.61
C TYR A 147 1.43 9.84 -11.45
N TYR A 148 0.22 10.37 -11.21
CA TYR A 148 -0.92 10.07 -12.07
C TYR A 148 -0.70 10.53 -13.52
N ARG A 149 -0.06 11.68 -13.72
CA ARG A 149 0.29 12.17 -15.06
C ARG A 149 1.32 11.29 -15.77
N PHE A 150 2.31 10.77 -15.05
CA PHE A 150 3.27 9.81 -15.60
C PHE A 150 2.60 8.47 -15.90
N ALA A 151 1.78 7.96 -14.98
CA ALA A 151 0.99 6.75 -15.21
C ALA A 151 0.13 6.88 -16.48
N TYR A 152 -0.57 8.00 -16.64
CA TYR A 152 -1.31 8.33 -17.86
C TYR A 152 -0.42 8.33 -19.11
N SER A 153 0.73 8.99 -19.06
CA SER A 153 1.64 9.08 -20.21
C SER A 153 2.14 7.70 -20.65
N TYR A 154 2.44 6.81 -19.69
CA TYR A 154 2.86 5.44 -19.99
C TYR A 154 1.70 4.53 -20.37
N SER A 155 0.47 4.74 -19.87
CA SER A 155 -0.70 3.98 -20.31
C SER A 155 -1.05 4.24 -21.77
N GLN A 156 -0.78 5.44 -22.30
CA GLN A 156 -0.94 5.74 -23.73
C GLN A 156 0.04 4.94 -24.62
N GLN A 157 1.21 4.57 -24.10
CA GLN A 157 2.20 3.77 -24.82
C GLN A 157 1.85 2.26 -24.80
N LEU A 158 0.99 1.85 -23.87
CA LEU A 158 0.47 0.49 -23.80
C LEU A 158 -0.68 0.36 -24.81
N HIS A 159 -0.36 -0.03 -26.05
CA HIS A 159 -1.36 -0.27 -27.09
C HIS A 159 -2.41 -1.30 -26.62
N GLY A 160 -3.67 -0.90 -26.49
CA GLY A 160 -4.79 -1.81 -26.20
C GLY A 160 -5.78 -1.33 -25.13
N ARG A 161 -6.52 -2.32 -24.58
CA ARG A 161 -7.79 -2.33 -23.83
C ARG A 161 -7.95 -1.40 -22.59
N ASN A 162 -7.00 -0.50 -22.29
CA ASN A 162 -6.96 0.29 -21.04
C ASN A 162 -7.29 1.80 -21.21
N GLN A 163 -7.90 2.21 -22.33
CA GLN A 163 -8.23 3.62 -22.58
C GLN A 163 -9.09 4.25 -21.47
N ALA A 164 -10.09 3.54 -20.95
CA ALA A 164 -10.97 4.03 -19.89
C ALA A 164 -10.20 4.34 -18.58
N VAL A 165 -9.25 3.48 -18.20
CA VAL A 165 -8.40 3.74 -17.01
C VAL A 165 -7.46 4.91 -17.28
N SER A 166 -6.92 5.02 -18.50
CA SER A 166 -6.08 6.15 -18.89
C SER A 166 -6.79 7.49 -18.69
N GLU A 167 -8.05 7.62 -19.14
CA GLU A 167 -8.86 8.83 -18.95
C GLU A 167 -9.07 9.15 -17.46
N VAL A 168 -9.31 8.13 -16.63
CA VAL A 168 -9.43 8.30 -15.18
C VAL A 168 -8.12 8.84 -14.57
N LEU A 169 -6.97 8.29 -14.96
CA LEU A 169 -5.67 8.75 -14.46
C LEU A 169 -5.39 10.20 -14.86
N GLU A 170 -5.80 10.60 -16.07
CA GLU A 170 -5.73 11.99 -16.51
C GLU A 170 -6.60 12.90 -15.63
N LYS A 171 -7.86 12.54 -15.42
CA LYS A 171 -8.80 13.28 -14.55
C LYS A 171 -8.29 13.38 -13.12
N LEU A 172 -7.74 12.30 -12.57
CA LEU A 172 -7.12 12.27 -11.24
C LEU A 172 -5.89 13.18 -11.18
N SER A 173 -5.07 13.24 -12.24
CA SER A 173 -3.90 14.13 -12.27
C SER A 173 -4.28 15.61 -12.29
N GLN A 174 -5.36 15.97 -12.98
CA GLN A 174 -5.85 17.35 -13.08
C GLN A 174 -6.64 17.78 -11.83
N GLY A 175 -7.43 16.85 -11.27
CA GLY A 175 -8.34 17.08 -10.16
C GLY A 175 -7.87 16.53 -8.81
N PHE A 176 -6.59 16.22 -8.63
CA PHE A 176 -6.10 15.49 -7.44
C PHE A 176 -6.59 16.08 -6.11
N ASP A 177 -6.50 17.39 -5.94
CA ASP A 177 -6.88 18.13 -4.73
C ASP A 177 -8.39 18.07 -4.48
N LYS A 178 -9.18 18.11 -5.56
CA LYS A 178 -10.63 17.95 -5.50
C LYS A 178 -10.96 16.59 -4.90
N TYR A 179 -10.34 15.53 -5.39
CA TYR A 179 -10.56 14.17 -4.89
C TYR A 179 -10.02 13.97 -3.47
N LEU A 180 -8.89 14.59 -3.12
CA LEU A 180 -8.40 14.61 -1.74
C LEU A 180 -9.40 15.27 -0.79
N ARG A 181 -9.98 16.42 -1.16
CA ARG A 181 -10.96 17.11 -0.33
C ARG A 181 -12.22 16.26 -0.11
N ILE A 182 -12.67 15.54 -1.13
CA ILE A 182 -13.78 14.60 -1.03
C ILE A 182 -13.44 13.46 -0.05
N LEU A 183 -12.26 12.85 -0.20
CA LEU A 183 -11.81 11.75 0.67
C LEU A 183 -11.59 12.21 2.12
N ALA A 184 -11.04 13.39 2.33
CA ALA A 184 -10.82 13.97 3.66
C ALA A 184 -12.14 14.23 4.39
N HIS A 185 -13.19 14.64 3.67
CA HIS A 185 -14.54 14.75 4.22
C HIS A 185 -15.11 13.36 4.56
N MET A 186 -14.97 12.41 3.64
CA MET A 186 -15.43 11.03 3.80
C MET A 186 -14.84 10.36 5.05
N ARG A 187 -13.53 10.58 5.28
CA ARG A 187 -12.78 10.14 6.46
C ARG A 187 -13.42 10.61 7.76
N GLY A 188 -13.81 11.88 7.82
CA GLY A 188 -14.34 12.51 9.04
C GLY A 188 -15.75 12.06 9.36
N GLU A 189 -16.66 12.13 8.39
CA GLU A 189 -18.10 11.97 8.64
C GLU A 189 -18.58 10.52 8.52
N TYR A 190 -18.06 9.77 7.55
CA TYR A 190 -18.63 8.47 7.17
C TYR A 190 -17.82 7.29 7.68
N LEU A 191 -16.50 7.44 7.78
CA LEU A 191 -15.63 6.38 8.25
C LEU A 191 -15.33 6.48 9.77
N ASP A 192 -15.69 7.61 10.41
CA ASP A 192 -15.42 7.95 11.82
C ASP A 192 -13.94 7.70 12.22
N LEU A 193 -13.01 7.77 11.25
CA LEU A 193 -11.60 7.41 11.48
C LEU A 193 -10.91 8.43 12.37
N LEU A 194 -11.31 9.69 12.32
CA LEU A 194 -10.77 10.74 13.19
C LEU A 194 -11.10 10.51 14.67
N ARG A 195 -12.21 9.80 14.97
CA ARG A 195 -12.62 9.47 16.33
C ARG A 195 -12.12 8.10 16.79
N ARG A 196 -11.89 7.16 15.85
CA ARG A 196 -11.51 5.77 16.12
C ARG A 196 -10.00 5.47 16.03
N LEU A 197 -9.23 6.37 15.41
CA LEU A 197 -7.78 6.23 15.22
C LEU A 197 -7.09 7.53 15.63
N SER A 198 -7.25 7.93 16.90
CA SER A 198 -6.39 8.97 17.47
C SER A 198 -4.91 8.56 17.35
N ARG A 199 -3.98 9.54 17.35
CA ARG A 199 -2.54 9.25 17.27
C ARG A 199 -2.06 8.23 18.32
N GLY A 200 -2.71 8.17 19.49
CA GLY A 200 -2.43 7.18 20.53
C GLY A 200 -2.92 5.77 20.16
N GLU A 201 -4.11 5.64 19.59
CA GLU A 201 -4.66 4.36 19.15
C GLU A 201 -3.88 3.79 17.95
N ILE A 202 -3.42 4.66 17.02
CA ILE A 202 -2.51 4.26 15.93
C ILE A 202 -1.20 3.71 16.50
N TYR A 203 -0.61 4.37 17.50
CA TYR A 203 0.61 3.88 18.15
C TYR A 203 0.42 2.51 18.81
N HIS A 204 -0.72 2.27 19.45
CA HIS A 204 -1.04 0.95 20.01
C HIS A 204 -1.26 -0.10 18.94
N LEU A 205 -1.94 0.24 17.85
CA LEU A 205 -2.16 -0.65 16.73
C LEU A 205 -0.83 -1.03 16.04
N GLU A 206 0.03 -0.05 15.75
CA GLU A 206 1.38 -0.28 15.21
C GLU A 206 2.17 -1.24 16.10
N ARG A 207 2.08 -1.07 17.43
CA ARG A 207 2.76 -1.95 18.37
C ARG A 207 2.20 -3.37 18.36
N VAL A 208 0.88 -3.56 18.36
CA VAL A 208 0.24 -4.88 18.33
C VAL A 208 0.54 -5.60 17.00
N VAL A 209 0.53 -4.88 15.89
CA VAL A 209 0.89 -5.41 14.57
C VAL A 209 2.37 -5.80 14.54
N ASN A 210 3.27 -4.96 15.05
CA ASN A 210 4.70 -5.26 15.13
C ASN A 210 5.00 -6.44 16.06
N GLU A 211 4.27 -6.58 17.18
CA GLU A 211 4.37 -7.75 18.07
C GLU A 211 3.88 -9.02 17.35
N SER A 212 2.74 -8.96 16.65
CA SER A 212 2.21 -10.09 15.87
C SER A 212 3.14 -10.49 14.71
N GLN A 213 3.72 -9.50 14.01
CA GLN A 213 4.69 -9.74 12.95
C GLN A 213 5.96 -10.39 13.50
N ARG A 214 6.46 -9.89 14.65
CA ARG A 214 7.62 -10.48 15.34
C ARG A 214 7.35 -11.92 15.75
N GLU A 215 6.16 -12.23 16.26
CA GLU A 215 5.77 -13.61 16.57
C GLU A 215 5.74 -14.51 15.33
N GLN A 216 5.23 -14.00 14.20
CA GLN A 216 5.19 -14.74 12.95
C GLN A 216 6.59 -14.97 12.36
N ASP A 217 7.47 -13.98 12.43
CA ASP A 217 8.87 -14.07 11.99
C ASP A 217 9.63 -15.09 12.84
N VAL A 218 9.44 -15.06 14.17
CA VAL A 218 10.03 -16.06 15.08
C VAL A 218 9.55 -17.46 14.73
N ARG A 219 8.25 -17.67 14.51
CA ARG A 219 7.70 -18.98 14.09
C ARG A 219 8.29 -19.46 12.76
N SER A 220 8.36 -18.58 11.76
CA SER A 220 8.94 -18.93 10.46
C SER A 220 10.41 -19.36 10.57
N LYS A 221 11.20 -18.67 11.41
CA LYS A 221 12.60 -19.06 11.66
C LYS A 221 12.70 -20.36 12.48
N GLN A 222 11.79 -20.61 13.41
CA GLN A 222 11.72 -21.89 14.14
C GLN A 222 11.40 -23.05 13.21
N ASP A 223 10.42 -22.91 12.30
CA ASP A 223 10.11 -23.91 11.29
C ASP A 223 11.32 -24.16 10.38
N ARG A 224 12.00 -23.11 9.95
CA ARG A 224 13.22 -23.22 9.14
C ARG A 224 14.37 -23.92 9.87
N LEU A 225 14.49 -23.69 11.18
CA LEU A 225 15.47 -24.38 12.02
C LEU A 225 15.16 -25.88 12.12
N LEU A 226 13.88 -26.24 12.24
CA LEU A 226 13.43 -27.64 12.26
C LEU A 226 13.72 -28.35 10.93
N ASP A 227 13.50 -27.69 9.80
CA ASP A 227 13.85 -28.20 8.47
C ASP A 227 15.36 -28.48 8.36
N LEU A 228 16.20 -27.51 8.73
CA LEU A 228 17.66 -27.66 8.70
C LEU A 228 18.14 -28.73 9.68
N TYR A 229 17.50 -28.87 10.83
CA TYR A 229 17.81 -29.93 11.78
C TYR A 229 17.47 -31.32 11.23
N LEU A 230 16.33 -31.44 10.52
CA LEU A 230 15.94 -32.66 9.82
C LEU A 230 16.97 -33.02 8.73
N GLU A 231 17.39 -32.04 7.93
CA GLU A 231 18.42 -32.20 6.89
C GLU A 231 19.77 -32.62 7.51
N TRP A 232 20.21 -31.97 8.58
CA TRP A 232 21.44 -32.33 9.30
C TRP A 232 21.38 -33.75 9.87
N LYS A 233 20.23 -34.17 10.41
CA LYS A 233 20.05 -35.54 10.91
C LYS A 233 20.20 -36.59 9.80
N GLN A 234 19.88 -36.24 8.55
CA GLN A 234 20.05 -37.11 7.38
C GLN A 234 21.48 -37.07 6.83
N ALA A 235 22.18 -35.94 6.95
CA ALA A 235 23.55 -35.74 6.47
C ALA A 235 24.45 -35.02 7.51
N PRO A 236 24.87 -35.70 8.59
CA PRO A 236 25.52 -35.07 9.76
C PRO A 236 26.94 -34.55 9.51
N LEU A 237 27.54 -34.85 8.36
CA LEU A 237 28.90 -34.44 7.96
C LEU A 237 28.95 -33.07 7.28
N ASP A 238 27.81 -32.44 7.01
CA ASP A 238 27.76 -31.13 6.35
C ASP A 238 27.96 -29.98 7.36
N GLY A 239 29.15 -29.38 7.32
CA GLY A 239 29.50 -28.23 8.15
C GLY A 239 28.77 -26.94 7.79
N GLU A 240 28.24 -26.82 6.57
CA GLU A 240 27.47 -25.63 6.17
C GLU A 240 26.09 -25.61 6.82
N LEU A 241 25.41 -26.76 6.90
CA LEU A 241 24.12 -26.88 7.57
C LEU A 241 24.23 -26.47 9.05
N ARG A 242 25.33 -26.86 9.71
CA ARG A 242 25.61 -26.49 11.09
C ARG A 242 25.78 -24.97 11.26
N ASN A 243 26.54 -24.33 10.38
CA ASN A 243 26.75 -22.88 10.44
C ASN A 243 25.45 -22.11 10.21
N ARG A 244 24.61 -22.56 9.27
CA ARG A 244 23.30 -21.95 8.99
C ARG A 244 22.33 -22.11 10.17
N MET A 245 22.33 -23.27 10.83
CA MET A 245 21.56 -23.48 12.07
C MET A 245 22.02 -22.53 13.19
N GLN A 246 23.33 -22.35 13.36
CA GLN A 246 23.87 -21.48 14.41
C GLN A 246 23.57 -19.99 14.16
N GLN A 247 23.60 -19.56 12.90
CA GLN A 247 23.14 -18.24 12.50
C GLN A 247 21.65 -18.05 12.84
N LEU A 248 20.79 -18.99 12.43
CA LEU A 248 19.35 -18.93 12.73
C LEU A 248 19.04 -18.93 14.22
N VAL A 249 19.75 -19.71 15.04
CA VAL A 249 19.59 -19.71 16.50
C VAL A 249 19.99 -18.35 17.09
N THR A 250 21.04 -17.72 16.58
CA THR A 250 21.47 -16.39 17.03
C THR A 250 20.41 -15.34 16.68
N GLU A 251 19.90 -15.37 15.45
CA GLU A 251 18.84 -14.47 14.99
C GLU A 251 17.52 -14.66 15.76
N ILE A 252 17.16 -15.91 16.11
CA ILE A 252 15.98 -16.17 16.94
C ILE A 252 16.20 -15.63 18.35
N ARG A 253 17.39 -15.81 18.94
CA ARG A 253 17.71 -15.30 20.29
C ARG A 253 17.73 -13.77 20.38
N GLU A 254 18.09 -13.08 19.30
CA GLU A 254 17.96 -11.62 19.21
C GLU A 254 16.50 -11.16 19.26
N MET A 255 15.57 -11.98 18.75
CA MET A 255 14.14 -11.67 18.70
C MET A 255 13.35 -12.28 19.87
N ASP A 256 13.82 -13.36 20.47
CA ASP A 256 13.24 -14.07 21.61
C ASP A 256 14.36 -14.55 22.55
N PRO A 257 14.70 -13.76 23.58
CA PRO A 257 15.75 -14.10 24.53
C PRO A 257 15.46 -15.37 25.35
N GLU A 258 14.20 -15.82 25.41
CA GLU A 258 13.82 -17.03 26.14
C GLU A 258 13.99 -18.31 25.30
N PHE A 259 14.31 -18.17 24.00
CA PHE A 259 14.47 -19.31 23.09
C PHE A 259 15.68 -20.19 23.47
N ARG A 260 15.39 -21.43 23.84
CA ARG A 260 16.38 -22.44 24.24
C ARG A 260 16.50 -23.53 23.18
N PHE A 261 17.56 -23.44 22.37
CA PHE A 261 17.98 -24.51 21.48
C PHE A 261 19.51 -24.54 21.44
N ASP A 262 20.08 -25.70 21.70
CA ASP A 262 21.52 -25.93 21.62
C ASP A 262 21.80 -26.82 20.43
N VAL A 263 22.68 -26.34 19.54
CA VAL A 263 23.09 -27.09 18.35
C VAL A 263 23.92 -28.29 18.82
N PRO A 264 23.53 -29.55 18.51
CA PRO A 264 24.24 -30.73 19.00
C PRO A 264 25.72 -30.73 18.59
N GLY A 265 26.61 -31.08 19.52
CA GLY A 265 28.07 -31.15 19.29
C GLY A 265 28.87 -29.94 19.80
N LEU A 266 28.35 -29.27 20.83
CA LEU A 266 29.10 -28.45 21.80
C LEU A 266 28.94 -29.08 23.19
#